data_AF-A0A2D9SYD0-F1
#
_entry.id   AF-A0A2D9SYD0-F1
#
_cell.length_a   1.000
_cell.length_b   1.000
_cell.length_c   1.000
_cell.angle_alpha   90.00
_cell.angle_beta   90.00
_cell.angle_gamma   90.00
#
_symmetry.space_group_name_H-M   'P 1'
#
loop_
_entity.id
_entity.type
_entity.pdbx_description
1 polymer ?
#
loop_
_entity_poly.entity_id
_entity_poly.type
_entity_poly.pdbx_seq_one_letter_code
_entity_poly.pdbx_strand_id
1 'polypeptide(L)'
;MARILAALALLVSVIGCSDDSEANEARLLLDRLENVQTPDLRQWRRKVDALGAMPLEAERTVDVRDKCHAMHDALLRAEEATEEARRGMDELEADEGGDAATVAAALARSEEAIAETRELRGPCEDARADLEARYGSRRPSP
;
A
#
# COMPACT_ATOMS: atom_id res chain seq x y z
N MET A 1 -32.87 -4.83 -52.13
CA MET A 1 -32.28 -5.66 -51.06
C MET A 1 -31.08 -4.91 -50.50
N ALA A 2 -31.26 -4.16 -49.42
CA ALA A 2 -30.21 -3.33 -48.82
C ALA A 2 -30.26 -3.50 -47.29
N ARG A 3 -29.65 -4.58 -46.82
CA ARG A 3 -29.41 -4.90 -45.41
C ARG A 3 -28.12 -5.73 -45.49
N ILE A 4 -26.94 -5.25 -45.12
CA ILE A 4 -26.46 -5.11 -43.75
C ILE A 4 -25.13 -4.34 -43.86
N LEU A 5 -25.12 -3.04 -43.54
CA LEU A 5 -23.90 -2.22 -43.41
C LEU A 5 -24.04 -1.36 -42.15
N ALA A 6 -24.30 -2.01 -41.01
CA ALA A 6 -24.52 -1.32 -39.74
C ALA A 6 -23.85 -2.07 -38.58
N ALA A 7 -22.61 -2.52 -38.76
CA ALA A 7 -21.85 -3.24 -37.73
C ALA A 7 -20.55 -2.51 -37.31
N LEU A 8 -20.40 -1.22 -37.61
CA LEU A 8 -19.14 -0.48 -37.42
C LEU A 8 -19.30 0.87 -36.69
N ALA A 9 -20.40 1.05 -35.95
CA ALA A 9 -20.69 2.31 -35.23
C ALA A 9 -20.62 2.20 -33.69
N LEU A 10 -20.20 1.05 -33.14
CA LEU A 10 -20.30 0.73 -31.71
C LEU A 10 -18.94 0.67 -30.99
N LEU A 11 -17.95 1.46 -31.44
CA LEU A 11 -16.59 1.46 -30.87
C LEU A 11 -16.11 2.83 -30.36
N VAL A 12 -16.96 3.87 -30.34
CA VAL A 12 -16.49 5.26 -30.09
C VAL A 12 -16.99 5.87 -28.78
N SER A 13 -17.80 5.16 -27.97
CA SER A 13 -18.42 5.76 -26.78
C SER A 13 -17.82 5.36 -25.43
N VAL A 14 -16.69 4.64 -25.40
CA VAL A 14 -16.09 4.14 -24.14
C VAL A 14 -14.96 5.05 -23.60
N ILE A 15 -14.51 6.03 -24.38
CA ILE A 15 -13.30 6.82 -24.05
C ILE A 15 -13.60 7.95 -23.03
N GLY A 16 -14.86 8.27 -22.76
CA GLY A 16 -15.24 9.40 -21.89
C GLY A 16 -15.63 9.06 -20.45
N CYS A 17 -15.82 7.78 -20.10
CA CYS A 17 -16.25 7.37 -18.75
C CYS A 17 -15.18 6.58 -17.98
N SER A 18 -14.16 6.03 -18.65
CA SER A 18 -13.06 5.33 -17.98
C SER A 18 -12.10 6.28 -17.27
N ASP A 19 -11.81 7.44 -17.87
CA ASP A 19 -10.83 8.40 -17.35
C ASP A 19 -11.30 9.05 -16.03
N ASP A 20 -12.60 9.36 -15.90
CA ASP A 20 -13.16 9.87 -14.66
C ASP A 20 -13.18 8.82 -13.55
N SER A 21 -13.37 7.54 -13.90
CA SER A 21 -13.31 6.41 -12.96
C SER A 21 -11.89 6.19 -12.44
N GLU A 22 -10.88 6.09 -13.32
CA GLU A 22 -9.47 5.96 -12.92
C GLU A 22 -9.03 7.16 -12.08
N ALA A 23 -9.43 8.38 -12.44
CA ALA A 23 -9.10 9.57 -11.67
C ALA A 23 -9.71 9.55 -10.26
N ASN A 24 -10.92 9.01 -10.08
CA ASN A 24 -11.55 8.87 -8.77
C ASN A 24 -10.85 7.80 -7.92
N GLU A 25 -10.56 6.64 -8.51
CA GLU A 25 -9.77 5.59 -7.86
C GLU A 25 -8.39 6.08 -7.42
N ALA A 26 -7.70 6.82 -8.29
CA ALA A 26 -6.38 7.37 -8.00
C ALA A 26 -6.43 8.31 -6.79
N ARG A 27 -7.40 9.22 -6.73
CA ARG A 27 -7.57 10.14 -5.58
C ARG A 27 -7.85 9.38 -4.29
N LEU A 28 -8.73 8.38 -4.34
CA LEU A 28 -9.04 7.53 -3.18
C LEU A 28 -7.80 6.77 -2.69
N LEU A 29 -7.01 6.21 -3.61
CA LEU A 29 -5.78 5.50 -3.28
C LEU A 29 -4.74 6.44 -2.67
N LEU A 30 -4.53 7.62 -3.25
CA LEU A 30 -3.59 8.62 -2.74
C LEU A 30 -3.95 9.10 -1.33
N ASP A 31 -5.23 9.41 -1.09
CA ASP A 31 -5.75 9.76 0.25
C ASP A 31 -5.51 8.65 1.27
N ARG A 32 -5.71 7.39 0.86
CA ARG A 32 -5.43 6.23 1.71
C ARG A 32 -3.94 6.10 2.05
N LEU A 33 -3.07 6.28 1.06
CA LEU A 33 -1.61 6.16 1.21
C LEU A 33 -1.02 7.26 2.09
N GLU A 34 -1.60 8.47 2.10
CA GLU A 34 -1.19 9.55 3.01
C GLU A 34 -1.36 9.17 4.49
N ASN A 35 -2.35 8.31 4.78
CA ASN A 35 -2.78 8.03 6.15
C ASN A 35 -2.57 6.58 6.59
N VAL A 36 -1.84 5.75 5.83
CA VAL A 36 -1.74 4.30 6.09
C VAL A 36 -0.96 3.97 7.38
N GLN A 37 0.12 4.70 7.66
CA GLN A 37 0.97 4.48 8.83
C GLN A 37 0.38 5.16 10.08
N THR A 38 0.36 4.45 11.22
CA THR A 38 -0.08 4.98 12.52
C THR A 38 0.78 4.45 13.66
N PRO A 39 0.88 5.18 14.80
CA PRO A 39 1.63 4.70 15.97
C PRO A 39 1.08 3.40 16.59
N ASP A 40 -0.24 3.17 16.51
CA ASP A 40 -0.85 1.92 17.00
C ASP A 40 -0.70 0.81 15.95
N LEU A 41 0.06 -0.24 16.28
CA LEU A 41 0.36 -1.35 15.35
C LEU A 41 -0.89 -2.12 14.92
N ARG A 42 -1.89 -2.29 15.81
CA ARG A 42 -3.13 -2.99 15.44
C ARG A 42 -3.95 -2.17 14.46
N GLN A 43 -4.00 -0.85 14.63
CA GLN A 43 -4.65 0.07 13.70
C GLN A 43 -3.90 0.13 12.38
N TRP A 44 -2.57 0.16 12.42
CA TRP A 44 -1.75 0.15 11.23
C TRP A 44 -1.97 -1.13 10.41
N ARG A 45 -1.98 -2.31 11.06
CA ARG A 45 -2.33 -3.59 10.42
C ARG A 45 -3.66 -3.52 9.70
N ARG A 46 -4.72 -3.05 10.37
CA ARG A 46 -6.04 -2.87 9.73
C ARG A 46 -6.00 -1.94 8.52
N LYS A 47 -5.18 -0.89 8.56
CA LYS A 47 -5.03 0.05 7.44
C LYS A 47 -4.27 -0.56 6.26
N VAL A 48 -3.22 -1.34 6.52
CA VAL A 48 -2.48 -2.09 5.50
C VAL A 48 -3.37 -3.15 4.85
N ASP A 49 -4.05 -3.98 5.65
CA ASP A 49 -4.97 -5.00 5.12
C ASP A 49 -6.07 -4.36 4.26
N ALA A 50 -6.62 -3.24 4.72
CA ALA A 50 -7.64 -2.50 3.99
C ALA A 50 -7.10 -1.74 2.77
N LEU A 51 -5.79 -1.45 2.69
CA LEU A 51 -5.13 -0.95 1.49
C LEU A 51 -5.05 -2.06 0.44
N GLY A 52 -4.60 -3.26 0.82
CA GLY A 52 -4.51 -4.41 -0.09
C GLY A 52 -5.88 -4.88 -0.60
N ALA A 53 -6.94 -4.71 0.20
CA ALA A 53 -8.30 -5.10 -0.15
C ALA A 53 -9.11 -4.05 -0.93
N MET A 54 -8.50 -2.91 -1.33
CA MET A 54 -9.24 -1.87 -2.06
C MET A 54 -9.76 -2.39 -3.41
N PRO A 55 -11.06 -2.23 -3.72
CA PRO A 55 -11.66 -2.73 -4.96
C PRO A 55 -11.39 -1.75 -6.11
N LEU A 56 -10.13 -1.66 -6.53
CA LEU A 56 -9.69 -0.85 -7.67
C LEU A 56 -9.78 -1.68 -8.95
N GLU A 57 -10.19 -1.05 -10.04
CA GLU A 57 -10.33 -1.70 -11.35
C GLU A 57 -9.29 -1.22 -12.35
N ALA A 58 -8.84 0.03 -12.25
CA ALA A 58 -7.86 0.56 -13.19
C ALA A 58 -6.47 -0.08 -12.94
N GLU A 59 -5.87 -0.63 -13.99
CA GLU A 59 -4.59 -1.34 -13.91
C GLU A 59 -3.49 -0.53 -13.21
N ARG A 60 -3.44 0.78 -13.48
CA ARG A 60 -2.47 1.70 -12.85
C ARG A 60 -2.68 1.85 -11.35
N THR A 61 -3.93 2.00 -10.90
CA THR A 61 -4.24 2.20 -9.48
C THR A 61 -4.03 0.88 -8.72
N VAL A 62 -4.34 -0.26 -9.35
CA VAL A 62 -4.02 -1.60 -8.85
C VAL A 62 -2.51 -1.80 -8.67
N ASP A 63 -1.70 -1.48 -9.69
CA ASP A 63 -0.24 -1.61 -9.62
C ASP A 63 0.37 -0.75 -8.50
N VAL A 64 -0.07 0.51 -8.36
CA VAL A 64 0.38 1.39 -7.28
C VAL A 64 -0.04 0.84 -5.91
N ARG A 65 -1.30 0.37 -5.76
CA ARG A 65 -1.79 -0.26 -4.53
C ARG A 65 -0.92 -1.44 -4.15
N ASP A 66 -0.63 -2.34 -5.08
CA ASP A 66 0.07 -3.58 -4.79
C ASP A 66 1.53 -3.32 -4.38
N LYS A 67 2.23 -2.42 -5.10
CA LYS A 67 3.60 -2.00 -4.75
C LYS A 67 3.66 -1.36 -3.36
N CYS A 68 2.76 -0.43 -3.09
CA CYS A 68 2.76 0.26 -1.81
C CYS A 68 2.22 -0.60 -0.66
N HIS A 69 1.28 -1.49 -0.92
CA HIS A 69 0.83 -2.49 0.06
C HIS A 69 1.98 -3.40 0.49
N ALA A 70 2.75 -3.95 -0.46
CA ALA A 70 3.90 -4.79 -0.15
C ALA A 70 4.93 -4.05 0.72
N MET A 71 5.25 -2.80 0.37
CA MET A 71 6.18 -1.98 1.15
C MET A 71 5.67 -1.69 2.57
N HIS A 72 4.40 -1.30 2.72
CA HIS A 72 3.82 -1.02 4.02
C HIS A 72 3.62 -2.27 4.89
N ASP A 73 3.35 -3.43 4.29
CA ASP A 73 3.31 -4.70 5.01
C ASP A 73 4.69 -5.09 5.54
N ALA A 74 5.73 -5.02 4.72
CA ALA A 74 7.10 -5.29 5.14
C ALA A 74 7.53 -4.36 6.27
N LEU A 75 7.22 -3.06 6.15
CA LEU A 75 7.52 -2.09 7.19
C LEU A 75 6.77 -2.39 8.49
N LEU A 76 5.50 -2.76 8.43
CA LEU A 76 4.73 -3.14 9.61
C LEU A 76 5.26 -4.41 10.28
N ARG A 77 5.68 -5.42 9.49
CA ARG A 77 6.32 -6.64 10.02
C ARG A 77 7.60 -6.31 10.78
N ALA A 78 8.41 -5.37 10.28
CA ALA A 78 9.61 -4.92 10.98
C ALA A 78 9.28 -4.30 12.35
N GLU A 79 8.23 -3.46 12.40
CA GLU A 79 7.82 -2.80 13.64
C GLU A 79 7.20 -3.79 14.64
N GLU A 80 6.38 -4.73 14.17
CA GLU A 80 5.83 -5.80 15.00
C GLU A 80 6.94 -6.68 15.61
N ALA A 81 7.95 -7.06 14.82
CA ALA A 81 9.10 -7.84 15.29
C ALA A 81 10.00 -7.05 16.25
N THR A 82 10.17 -5.74 16.03
CA THR A 82 10.92 -4.86 16.94
C THR A 82 10.22 -4.73 18.28
N GLU A 83 8.89 -4.57 18.26
CA GLU A 83 8.08 -4.48 19.47
C GLU A 83 8.05 -5.81 20.25
N GLU A 84 8.05 -6.95 19.56
CA GLU A 84 8.23 -8.27 20.17
C GLU A 84 9.59 -8.40 20.86
N ALA A 85 10.67 -8.00 20.18
CA ALA A 85 12.02 -8.02 20.76
C ALA A 85 12.13 -7.14 22.01
N ARG A 86 11.50 -5.94 22.00
CA ARG A 86 11.47 -5.05 23.17
C ARG A 86 10.79 -5.70 24.37
N ARG A 87 9.61 -6.29 24.18
CA ARG A 87 8.90 -6.99 25.27
C ARG A 87 9.71 -8.14 25.83
N GLY A 88 10.33 -8.95 24.96
CA GLY A 88 11.18 -10.06 25.42
C GLY A 88 12.43 -9.58 26.16
N MET A 89 13.00 -8.42 25.79
CA MET A 89 14.09 -7.79 26.55
C MET A 89 13.61 -7.30 27.91
N ASP A 90 12.45 -6.66 28.00
CA ASP A 90 11.87 -6.22 29.28
C ASP A 90 11.64 -7.42 30.22
N GLU A 91 11.15 -8.55 29.70
CA GLU A 91 10.96 -9.80 30.44
C GLU A 91 12.29 -10.43 30.90
N LEU A 92 13.35 -10.36 30.08
CA LEU A 92 14.70 -10.80 30.46
C LEU A 92 15.29 -9.94 31.59
N GLU A 93 15.13 -8.61 31.48
CA GLU A 93 15.64 -7.67 32.49
C GLU A 93 14.89 -7.80 33.83
N ALA A 94 13.60 -8.14 33.78
CA ALA A 94 12.78 -8.39 34.96
C ALA A 94 12.96 -9.79 35.59
N ASP A 95 13.74 -10.68 34.96
CA ASP A 95 13.88 -12.10 35.32
C ASP A 95 12.51 -12.85 35.32
N GLU A 96 11.60 -12.44 34.43
CA GLU A 96 10.21 -12.94 34.35
C GLU A 96 10.06 -14.08 33.34
N GLY A 97 11.12 -14.85 33.11
CA GLY A 97 11.10 -16.00 32.19
C GLY A 97 11.31 -15.64 30.71
N GLY A 98 11.89 -14.47 30.43
CA GLY A 98 12.29 -14.09 29.08
C GLY A 98 13.29 -15.08 28.45
N ASP A 99 13.25 -15.20 27.13
CA ASP A 99 14.15 -16.08 26.37
C ASP A 99 14.99 -15.29 25.37
N ALA A 100 16.30 -15.26 25.61
CA ALA A 100 17.27 -14.57 24.75
C ALA A 100 17.28 -15.11 23.31
N ALA A 101 16.97 -16.39 23.10
CA ALA A 101 16.86 -16.94 21.75
C ALA A 101 15.64 -16.40 21.01
N THR A 102 14.50 -16.27 21.70
CA THR A 102 13.29 -15.64 21.17
C THR A 102 13.51 -14.17 20.81
N VAL A 103 14.18 -13.40 21.67
CA VAL A 103 14.55 -12.00 21.37
C VAL A 103 15.45 -11.92 20.13
N ALA A 104 16.49 -12.75 20.06
CA ALA A 104 17.40 -12.78 18.93
C ALA A 104 16.68 -13.12 17.61
N ALA A 105 15.73 -14.06 17.65
CA ALA A 105 14.91 -14.41 16.50
C ALA A 105 13.99 -13.24 16.06
N ALA A 106 13.39 -12.52 17.01
CA ALA A 106 12.57 -11.35 16.70
C ALA A 106 13.41 -10.22 16.06
N LEU A 107 14.62 -9.96 16.56
CA LEU A 107 15.54 -9.01 15.94
C LEU A 107 15.93 -9.41 14.51
N ALA A 108 16.25 -10.68 14.28
CA ALA A 108 16.57 -11.18 12.94
C ALA A 108 15.41 -10.99 11.95
N ARG A 109 14.17 -11.28 12.38
CA ARG A 109 12.97 -11.01 11.56
C ARG A 109 12.77 -9.52 11.27
N SER A 110 13.05 -8.66 12.24
CA SER A 110 13.00 -7.20 12.05
C SER A 110 14.02 -6.75 10.99
N GLU A 111 15.27 -7.23 11.09
CA GLU A 111 16.33 -6.90 10.13
C GLU A 111 15.99 -7.33 8.70
N GLU A 112 15.44 -8.55 8.55
CA GLU A 112 14.97 -9.07 7.26
C GLU A 112 13.85 -8.20 6.67
N ALA A 113 12.82 -7.89 7.46
CA ALA A 113 11.70 -7.06 7.02
C ALA A 113 12.13 -5.60 6.71
N ILE A 114 13.12 -5.06 7.42
CA ILE A 114 13.72 -3.76 7.09
C ILE A 114 14.47 -3.81 5.76
N ALA A 115 15.23 -4.89 5.49
CA ALA A 115 15.92 -5.06 4.22
C ALA A 115 14.90 -5.11 3.06
N GLU A 116 13.85 -5.91 3.21
CA GLU A 116 12.75 -6.01 2.25
C GLU A 116 12.06 -4.64 2.01
N THR A 117 11.80 -3.89 3.08
CA THR A 117 11.23 -2.53 2.98
C THR A 117 12.09 -1.60 2.13
N ARG A 118 13.43 -1.69 2.24
CA ARG A 118 14.36 -0.87 1.45
C ARG A 118 14.27 -1.21 -0.04
N GLU A 119 14.12 -2.48 -0.37
CA GLU A 119 13.97 -2.96 -1.75
C GLU A 119 12.63 -2.50 -2.35
N LEU A 120 11.55 -2.55 -1.57
CA LEU A 120 10.19 -2.22 -2.01
C LEU A 120 9.90 -0.72 -2.04
N ARG A 121 10.69 0.09 -1.33
CA ARG A 121 10.47 1.53 -1.20
C ARG A 121 10.50 2.27 -2.54
N GLY A 122 11.56 2.08 -3.32
CA GLY A 122 11.72 2.76 -4.61
C GLY A 122 10.51 2.53 -5.54
N PRO A 123 10.16 1.26 -5.84
CA PRO A 123 8.99 0.96 -6.67
C PRO A 123 7.67 1.58 -6.19
N CYS A 124 7.39 1.60 -4.88
CA CYS A 124 6.19 2.25 -4.36
C CYS A 124 6.26 3.77 -4.50
N GLU A 125 7.36 4.40 -4.09
CA GLU A 125 7.51 5.86 -4.13
C GLU A 125 7.45 6.40 -5.57
N ASP A 126 8.12 5.73 -6.51
CA ASP A 126 8.11 6.08 -7.93
C ASP A 126 6.70 5.96 -8.52
N ALA A 127 6.02 4.82 -8.29
CA ALA A 127 4.68 4.59 -8.81
C ALA A 127 3.65 5.55 -8.20
N ARG A 128 3.77 5.86 -6.90
CA ARG A 128 2.93 6.85 -6.23
C ARG A 128 3.17 8.25 -6.80
N ALA A 129 4.42 8.65 -6.98
CA ALA A 129 4.78 9.96 -7.54
C ALA A 129 4.23 10.14 -8.96
N ASP A 130 4.32 9.10 -9.80
CA ASP A 130 3.72 9.10 -11.14
C ASP A 130 2.19 9.25 -11.09
N LEU A 131 1.53 8.58 -10.15
CA LEU A 131 0.09 8.69 -9.94
C LEU A 131 -0.31 10.09 -9.46
N GLU A 132 0.45 10.68 -8.53
CA GLU A 132 0.29 12.04 -8.03
C GLU A 132 0.49 13.08 -9.14
N ALA A 133 1.51 12.92 -9.98
CA ALA A 133 1.77 13.83 -11.10
C ALA A 133 0.60 13.86 -12.10
N ARG A 134 -0.10 12.73 -12.26
CA ARG A 134 -1.21 12.58 -13.21
C ARG A 134 -2.56 12.98 -12.63
N TYR A 135 -2.84 12.62 -11.38
CA TYR A 135 -4.18 12.73 -10.77
C TYR A 135 -4.21 13.56 -9.47
N GLY A 136 -3.04 13.90 -8.93
CA GLY A 136 -2.91 14.79 -7.78
C GLY A 136 -3.58 16.12 -8.06
N SER A 137 -4.55 16.47 -7.23
CA SER A 137 -5.32 17.70 -7.35
C SER A 137 -4.40 18.93 -7.44
N ARG A 138 -4.46 19.68 -8.55
CA ARG A 138 -4.24 21.13 -8.49
C ARG A 138 -5.27 21.67 -7.52
N ARG A 139 -4.90 21.94 -6.26
CA ARG A 139 -5.74 22.79 -5.40
C ARG A 139 -5.96 24.09 -6.17
N PRO A 140 -7.20 24.54 -6.45
CA PRO A 140 -7.38 25.94 -6.80
C PRO A 140 -6.89 26.75 -5.61
N SER A 141 -5.89 27.61 -5.83
CA SER A 141 -5.47 28.58 -4.81
C SER A 141 -6.69 29.42 -4.40
N PRO A 142 -6.92 29.65 -3.10
CA PRO A 142 -7.89 30.66 -2.67
C PRO A 142 -7.51 32.06 -3.16
#